data_AF-A0A933AYY8-F1
#
_entry.id   AF-A0A933AYY8-F1
#
_cell.length_a   1.000
_cell.length_b   1.000
_cell.length_c   1.000
_cell.angle_alpha   90.00
_cell.angle_beta   90.00
_cell.angle_gamma   90.00
#
_symmetry.space_group_name_H-M   'P 1'
#
loop_
_entity.id
_entity.type
_entity.pdbx_description
1 polymer ?
#
loop_
_entity_poly.entity_id
_entity_poly.type
_entity_poly.pdbx_seq_one_letter_code
_entity_poly.pdbx_strand_id
1 'polypeptide(L)'
;MARDLDLSVERYVALVDYLPGEEEAEEVMYTFLYRDEVHDALKAGGKLPVPLAERLEEADRKVMSMREDLVRRFPGVFIDRAPREYWWWHLDKGLQVPEKAQDAA
;
A
#
# COMPACT_ATOMS: atom_id res chain seq x y z
N MET A 1 -18.64 0.19 4.61
CA MET A 1 -18.13 -0.65 5.71
C MET A 1 -16.62 -0.45 5.73
N ALA A 2 -16.06 0.06 6.81
CA ALA A 2 -14.60 0.07 6.95
C ALA A 2 -14.16 -1.40 7.07
N ARG A 3 -13.31 -1.87 6.14
CA ARG A 3 -12.63 -3.16 6.30
C ARG A 3 -11.72 -3.08 7.53
N ASP A 4 -11.52 -4.22 8.17
CA ASP A 4 -10.58 -4.35 9.28
C ASP A 4 -9.18 -3.91 8.81
N LEU A 5 -8.60 -2.90 9.48
CA LEU A 5 -7.32 -2.31 9.12
C LEU A 5 -6.20 -3.37 9.09
N ASP A 6 -6.20 -4.28 10.06
CA ASP A 6 -5.19 -5.34 10.15
C ASP A 6 -5.32 -6.29 8.96
N LEU A 7 -6.54 -6.67 8.60
CA LEU A 7 -6.82 -7.50 7.43
C LEU A 7 -6.41 -6.81 6.12
N SER A 8 -6.66 -5.51 5.97
CA SER A 8 -6.25 -4.76 4.78
C SER A 8 -4.71 -4.69 4.68
N VAL A 9 -3.99 -4.56 5.79
CA VAL A 9 -2.51 -4.67 5.79
C VAL A 9 -2.07 -6.06 5.38
N GLU A 10 -2.63 -7.13 5.96
CA GLU A 10 -2.24 -8.50 5.61
C GLU A 10 -2.49 -8.83 4.14
N ARG A 11 -3.61 -8.36 3.58
CA ARG A 11 -3.94 -8.53 2.16
C ARG A 11 -2.99 -7.76 1.26
N TYR A 12 -2.68 -6.51 1.61
CA TYR A 12 -1.70 -5.72 0.87
C TYR A 12 -0.33 -6.41 0.86
N VAL A 13 0.19 -6.80 2.03
CA VAL A 13 1.49 -7.47 2.16
C VAL A 13 1.53 -8.74 1.32
N ALA A 14 0.50 -9.59 1.40
CA ALA A 14 0.44 -10.83 0.64
C ALA A 14 0.43 -10.60 -0.88
N LEU A 15 -0.27 -9.56 -1.35
CA LEU A 15 -0.30 -9.22 -2.78
C LEU A 15 1.01 -8.62 -3.27
N VAL A 16 1.67 -7.79 -2.46
CA VAL A 16 3.00 -7.25 -2.79
C VAL A 16 4.03 -8.36 -2.97
N ASP A 17 3.98 -9.41 -2.15
CA ASP A 17 4.85 -10.58 -2.31
C ASP A 17 4.55 -11.39 -3.59
N TYR A 18 3.36 -11.23 -4.18
CA TYR A 18 2.94 -11.88 -5.43
C TYR A 18 3.27 -11.05 -6.69
N LEU A 19 3.37 -9.72 -6.56
CA LEU A 19 3.66 -8.79 -7.68
C LEU A 19 4.92 -9.09 -8.52
N PRO A 20 5.99 -9.75 -8.04
CA PRO A 20 7.13 -10.07 -8.92
C PRO A 20 6.87 -11.17 -9.97
N GLY A 21 5.66 -11.75 -10.02
CA GLY A 21 5.34 -12.98 -10.75
C GLY A 21 4.69 -12.79 -12.12
N GLU A 22 3.61 -13.54 -12.35
CA GLU A 22 2.79 -13.54 -13.58
C GLU A 22 1.54 -12.69 -13.38
N GLU A 23 1.69 -11.54 -12.73
CA GLU A 23 0.56 -10.74 -12.29
C GLU A 23 -0.19 -10.08 -13.46
N GLU A 24 -1.51 -10.03 -13.34
CA GLU A 24 -2.39 -9.31 -14.26
C GLU A 24 -2.67 -7.89 -13.77
N ALA A 25 -3.07 -6.99 -14.69
CA ALA A 25 -3.35 -5.59 -14.36
C ALA A 25 -4.39 -5.45 -13.22
N GLU A 26 -5.36 -6.36 -13.14
CA GLU A 26 -6.37 -6.38 -12.08
C GLU A 26 -5.76 -6.68 -10.70
N GLU A 27 -4.78 -7.58 -10.61
CA GLU A 27 -4.10 -7.92 -9.36
C GLU A 27 -3.21 -6.78 -8.87
N VAL A 28 -2.55 -6.11 -9.80
CA VAL A 28 -1.81 -4.86 -9.53
C VAL A 28 -2.78 -3.81 -8.98
N MET A 29 -3.93 -3.61 -9.62
CA MET A 29 -4.97 -2.69 -9.13
C MET A 29 -5.48 -3.06 -7.74
N TYR A 30 -5.79 -4.33 -7.47
CA TYR A 30 -6.24 -4.75 -6.15
C TYR A 30 -5.19 -4.53 -5.07
N THR A 31 -3.91 -4.71 -5.40
CA THR A 31 -2.81 -4.43 -4.47
C THR A 31 -2.85 -2.98 -4.01
N PHE A 32 -2.98 -2.04 -4.94
CA PHE A 32 -3.06 -0.61 -4.61
C PHE A 32 -4.37 -0.23 -3.92
N LEU A 33 -5.48 -0.88 -4.25
CA LEU A 33 -6.76 -0.69 -3.55
C LEU A 33 -6.66 -1.01 -2.06
N TYR A 34 -6.08 -2.15 -1.67
CA TYR A 34 -5.92 -2.49 -0.26
C TYR A 34 -5.02 -1.49 0.47
N ARG A 35 -4.02 -0.96 -0.21
CA ARG A 35 -3.13 0.01 0.41
C ARG A 35 -3.76 1.40 0.55
N ASP A 36 -4.64 1.78 -0.37
CA ASP A 36 -5.50 2.97 -0.24
C ASP A 36 -6.44 2.82 0.97
N GLU A 37 -7.04 1.65 1.18
CA GLU A 37 -7.86 1.38 2.37
C GLU A 37 -7.06 1.51 3.67
N VAL A 38 -5.83 1.00 3.70
CA VAL A 38 -4.91 1.15 4.85
C VAL A 38 -4.60 2.63 5.09
N HIS A 39 -4.32 3.41 4.03
CA HIS A 39 -4.06 4.84 4.14
C HIS A 39 -5.26 5.58 4.75
N ASP A 40 -6.46 5.34 4.22
CA ASP A 40 -7.69 6.00 4.67
C ASP A 40 -8.00 5.66 6.14
N ALA A 41 -7.84 4.40 6.52
CA ALA A 41 -8.04 3.95 7.90
C ALA A 41 -7.03 4.59 8.87
N LEU A 42 -5.75 4.67 8.51
CA LEU A 42 -4.73 5.35 9.32
C LEU A 42 -5.02 6.85 9.45
N LYS A 43 -5.42 7.51 8.36
CA LYS A 43 -5.82 8.93 8.34
C LYS A 43 -7.06 9.20 9.20
N ALA A 44 -7.98 8.24 9.29
CA ALA A 44 -9.14 8.28 10.17
C ALA A 44 -8.82 8.03 11.66
N GLY A 45 -7.54 7.84 12.02
CA GLY A 45 -7.10 7.60 13.39
C GLY A 45 -6.94 6.13 13.75
N GLY A 46 -7.01 5.22 12.77
CA GLY A 46 -6.64 3.82 12.95
C GLY A 46 -5.19 3.68 13.42
N LYS A 47 -4.95 2.66 14.24
CA LYS A 47 -3.62 2.34 14.77
C LYS A 47 -3.27 0.92 14.40
N LEU A 48 -2.01 0.70 14.04
CA LEU A 48 -1.47 -0.63 13.79
C LEU A 48 -0.58 -1.05 14.96
N PRO A 49 -0.65 -2.32 15.39
CA PRO A 49 0.39 -2.93 16.21
C PRO A 49 1.77 -2.79 15.53
N VAL A 50 2.83 -2.62 16.32
CA VAL A 50 4.21 -2.47 15.80
C VAL A 50 4.59 -3.53 14.77
N PRO A 51 4.32 -4.85 14.98
CA PRO A 51 4.67 -5.86 13.99
C PRO A 51 3.95 -5.69 12.63
N LEU A 52 2.72 -5.18 12.62
CA LEU A 52 1.98 -4.92 11.38
C LEU A 52 2.45 -3.64 10.70
N ALA A 53 2.83 -2.62 11.46
CA ALA A 53 3.43 -1.40 10.92
C ALA A 53 4.77 -1.69 10.22
N GLU A 54 5.62 -2.54 10.82
CA GLU A 54 6.89 -2.97 10.22
C GLU A 54 6.68 -3.74 8.90
N ARG A 55 5.69 -4.65 8.87
CA ARG A 55 5.32 -5.40 7.66
C ARG A 55 4.78 -4.48 6.56
N LEU A 56 3.96 -3.51 6.93
CA LEU A 56 3.45 -2.49 6.00
C LEU A 56 4.60 -1.68 5.39
N GLU A 57 5.56 -1.26 6.20
CA GLU A 57 6.75 -0.54 5.76
C GLU A 57 7.63 -1.38 4.82
N GLU A 58 7.83 -2.66 5.12
CA GLU A 58 8.57 -3.57 4.25
C GLU A 58 7.88 -3.75 2.90
N ALA A 59 6.56 -3.94 2.90
CA ALA A 59 5.78 -4.05 1.66
C ALA A 59 5.85 -2.76 0.84
N ASP A 60 5.72 -1.59 1.47
CA ASP A 60 5.87 -0.29 0.79
C ASP A 60 7.26 -0.16 0.16
N ARG A 61 8.33 -0.58 0.84
CA ARG A 61 9.70 -0.59 0.28
C ARG A 61 9.84 -1.54 -0.91
N LYS A 62 9.21 -2.72 -0.87
CA LYS A 62 9.21 -3.66 -2.01
C LYS A 62 8.52 -3.02 -3.22
N VAL A 63 7.32 -2.48 -3.05
CA VAL A 63 6.61 -1.78 -4.14
C VAL A 63 7.46 -0.65 -4.72
N MET A 64 8.14 0.13 -3.88
CA MET A 64 9.04 1.19 -4.33
C MET A 64 10.18 0.67 -5.21
N SER A 65 10.79 -0.46 -4.86
CA SER A 65 11.85 -1.07 -5.68
C SER A 65 11.36 -1.59 -7.03
N MET A 66 10.07 -1.93 -7.15
CA MET A 66 9.46 -2.48 -8.36
C MET A 66 8.74 -1.41 -9.20
N ARG A 67 8.65 -0.17 -8.72
CA ARG A 67 7.81 0.89 -9.29
C ARG A 67 8.01 1.09 -10.79
N GLU A 68 9.27 1.22 -11.22
CA GLU A 68 9.57 1.48 -12.64
C GLU A 68 9.12 0.32 -13.53
N ASP A 69 9.29 -0.92 -13.06
CA ASP A 69 8.88 -2.11 -13.79
C ASP A 69 7.35 -2.22 -13.85
N LEU A 70 6.66 -1.99 -12.73
CA LEU A 70 5.20 -1.99 -12.67
C LEU A 70 4.58 -0.92 -13.58
N VAL A 71 5.14 0.30 -13.60
CA VAL A 71 4.68 1.37 -14.49
C VAL A 71 4.90 1.01 -15.96
N ARG A 72 6.03 0.38 -16.28
CA ARG A 72 6.36 -0.06 -17.63
C ARG A 72 5.45 -1.20 -18.10
N ARG A 73 5.15 -2.16 -17.24
CA ARG A 73 4.34 -3.36 -17.54
C ARG A 73 2.84 -3.07 -17.55
N PHE A 74 2.36 -2.22 -16.64
CA PHE A 74 0.94 -1.94 -16.43
C PHE A 74 0.62 -0.44 -16.53
N PRO A 75 0.99 0.25 -17.62
CA PRO A 75 0.82 1.69 -17.71
C PRO A 75 -0.64 2.11 -17.49
N GLY A 76 -1.62 1.32 -17.93
CA GLY A 76 -3.05 1.60 -17.72
C GLY A 76 -3.50 1.67 -16.27
N VAL A 77 -2.78 1.02 -15.34
CA VAL A 77 -3.05 1.10 -13.89
C VAL A 77 -2.55 2.43 -13.31
N PHE A 78 -1.46 2.97 -13.87
CA PHE A 78 -0.80 4.17 -13.37
C PHE A 78 -1.12 5.45 -14.17
N ILE A 79 -1.87 5.36 -15.27
CA ILE A 79 -2.32 6.53 -16.06
C ILE A 79 -3.56 7.18 -15.39
N ASP A 80 -3.32 8.32 -14.74
CA ASP A 80 -4.18 9.52 -14.67
C ASP A 80 -5.69 9.36 -14.36
N ARG A 81 -6.08 8.35 -13.57
CA ARG A 81 -7.45 8.21 -13.04
C ARG A 81 -7.56 8.00 -11.53
N ALA A 82 -6.44 7.90 -10.84
CA ALA A 82 -6.42 7.83 -9.40
C ALA A 82 -6.59 9.24 -8.81
N PRO A 83 -7.59 9.49 -7.94
CA PRO A 83 -7.61 10.65 -7.08
C PRO A 83 -6.21 10.96 -6.55
N ARG A 84 -5.79 12.24 -6.67
CA ARG A 84 -4.53 12.76 -6.12
C ARG A 84 -4.34 12.51 -4.61
N GLU A 85 -5.38 12.04 -3.95
CA GLU A 85 -5.44 11.68 -2.54
C GLU A 85 -4.85 10.29 -2.26
N TYR A 86 -4.63 9.46 -3.29
CA TYR A 86 -4.05 8.13 -3.12
C TYR A 86 -2.53 8.20 -2.88
N TRP A 87 -2.07 7.40 -1.92
CA TRP A 87 -0.71 7.46 -1.38
C TRP A 87 0.36 7.12 -2.43
N TRP A 88 0.05 6.24 -3.39
CA TRP A 88 0.97 5.80 -4.43
C TRP A 88 1.23 6.86 -5.51
N TRP A 89 0.51 7.99 -5.47
CA TRP A 89 0.81 9.19 -6.24
C TRP A 89 1.90 10.07 -5.61
N HIS A 90 2.18 9.90 -4.31
CA HIS A 90 3.18 10.66 -3.55
C HIS A 90 4.36 9.78 -3.13
N LEU A 91 4.66 8.73 -3.89
CA LEU A 91 5.79 7.81 -3.64
C LEU A 91 7.15 8.54 -3.60
N ASP A 92 7.23 9.74 -4.19
CA ASP A 92 8.36 10.66 -4.10
C ASP A 92 8.54 11.31 -2.71
N LYS A 93 7.51 11.30 -1.85
CA LYS A 93 7.52 11.91 -0.51
C LYS A 93 7.95 10.97 0.61
N GLY A 94 8.29 9.71 0.30
CA GLY A 94 8.74 8.72 1.27
C GLY A 94 7.62 8.12 2.13
N LEU A 95 8.00 7.20 3.03
CA LEU A 95 7.08 6.43 3.89
C LEU A 95 6.15 7.37 4.68
N GLN A 96 4.85 7.15 4.55
CA GLN A 96 3.82 7.95 5.22
C GLN A 96 3.32 7.28 6.51
N VAL A 97 4.05 6.31 7.05
CA VAL A 97 3.75 5.74 8.36
C VAL A 97 3.91 6.88 9.38
N PRO A 98 2.84 7.29 10.09
CA PRO A 98 2.99 8.34 11.09
C PRO A 98 3.98 7.88 12.16
N GLU A 99 5.00 8.69 12.47
CA GLU A 99 5.93 8.46 13.60
C GLU A 99 5.22 8.16 14.93
N LYS A 100 3.91 8.46 15.03
CA LYS A 100 3.06 8.26 16.22
C LYS A 100 2.22 6.97 16.22
N ALA A 101 2.46 6.02 15.32
CA ALA A 101 1.89 4.67 15.46
C ALA A 101 2.61 3.84 16.54
N GLN A 102 3.74 4.32 17.06
CA GLN A 102 4.48 3.73 18.18
C GLN A 102 3.93 4.19 19.53
N ASP A 103 2.70 3.83 19.88
CA ASP A 103 2.27 3.87 21.27
C ASP A 103 1.28 2.74 21.56
N ALA A 104 1.85 1.60 21.95
CA ALA A 104 1.26 0.65 22.89
C ALA A 104 2.39 -0.15 23.54
N ALA A 105 2.64 0.12 24.82
CA ALA A 105 3.41 -0.72 25.71
C ALA A 105 2.70 -2.05 25.98
#